data_AF-U2PEG3-F1
#
_entry.id   AF-U2PEG3-F1
#
_cell.length_a   1.000
_cell.length_b   1.000
_cell.length_c   1.000
_cell.angle_alpha   90.00
_cell.angle_beta   90.00
_cell.angle_gamma   90.00
#
_symmetry.space_group_name_H-M   'P 1'
#
loop_
_entity.id
_entity.type
_entity.pdbx_description
1 polymer ?
#
loop_
_entity_poly.entity_id
_entity_poly.type
_entity_poly.pdbx_seq_one_letter_code
_entity_poly.pdbx_strand_id
1 'polypeptide(L)'
;MKPADREEGKNMFRLWAKEFKDNRMLRDTTICDDSDETRTHKVFHALEEVCYVFDLGKPIWLEHNIDEFKRHAKARFYQDSFIEQINFDFLEIQVIEED
;
A
#
# COMPACT_ATOMS: atom_id res chain seq x y z
N MET A 1 8.52 12.22 25.35
CA MET A 1 9.24 11.44 24.31
C MET A 1 8.17 10.69 23.52
N LYS A 2 7.78 11.00 22.28
CA LYS A 2 8.17 11.99 21.28
C LYS A 2 7.05 13.04 21.06
N PRO A 3 7.36 14.32 20.77
CA PRO A 3 6.40 15.27 20.20
C PRO A 3 6.62 15.38 18.67
N ALA A 4 5.64 14.96 17.87
CA ALA A 4 5.46 15.17 16.43
C ALA A 4 4.19 14.36 16.06
N ASP A 5 3.17 14.85 15.38
CA ASP A 5 3.24 15.73 14.24
C ASP A 5 1.99 16.61 14.11
N ARG A 6 2.15 17.67 13.34
CA ARG A 6 1.36 18.90 13.31
C ARG A 6 0.28 18.75 12.23
N GLU A 7 -0.95 19.16 12.52
CA GLU A 7 -1.95 19.41 11.48
C GLU A 7 -1.46 20.59 10.60
N GLU A 8 -1.09 20.35 9.35
CA GLU A 8 -1.09 21.34 8.24
C GLU A 8 -0.67 20.68 6.91
N GLY A 9 -1.62 20.52 5.98
CA GLY A 9 -1.37 20.05 4.62
C GLY A 9 -2.64 19.47 4.01
N LYS A 10 -3.02 19.92 2.81
CA LYS A 10 -4.33 19.67 2.20
C LYS A 10 -4.12 19.05 0.82
N ASN A 11 -3.33 17.97 0.74
CA ASN A 11 -3.17 17.13 -0.45
C ASN A 11 -3.24 15.65 -0.03
N MET A 12 -4.41 15.22 0.45
CA MET A 12 -4.59 13.92 1.11
C MET A 12 -4.50 12.75 0.12
N PHE A 13 -3.31 12.17 -0.03
CA PHE A 13 -3.18 10.86 -0.65
C PHE A 13 -3.49 9.78 0.39
N ARG A 14 -4.46 8.92 0.09
CA ARG A 14 -4.81 7.80 0.97
C ARG A 14 -4.72 6.49 0.22
N LEU A 15 -3.90 5.59 0.76
CA LEU A 15 -3.76 4.23 0.28
C LEU A 15 -4.32 3.27 1.32
N TRP A 16 -5.27 2.46 0.88
CA TRP A 16 -5.86 1.39 1.66
C TRP A 16 -5.26 0.06 1.23
N ALA A 17 -4.54 -0.59 2.14
CA ALA A 17 -4.00 -1.92 1.96
C ALA A 17 -4.83 -2.94 2.73
N LYS A 18 -5.17 -4.05 2.09
CA LYS A 18 -5.99 -5.13 2.61
C LYS A 18 -5.28 -6.46 2.36
N GLU A 19 -5.06 -7.20 3.43
CA GLU A 19 -4.54 -8.56 3.39
C GLU A 19 -5.69 -9.56 3.35
N PHE A 20 -5.71 -10.40 2.31
CA PHE A 20 -6.69 -11.45 2.15
C PHE A 20 -6.03 -12.82 2.29
N LYS A 21 -6.67 -13.70 3.05
CA LYS A 21 -6.30 -15.11 3.18
C LYS A 21 -7.56 -15.97 3.19
N ASP A 22 -7.57 -17.06 2.44
CA ASP A 22 -8.68 -18.02 2.40
C ASP A 22 -10.04 -17.32 2.15
N ASN A 23 -10.04 -16.37 1.20
CA ASN A 23 -11.21 -15.58 0.83
C ASN A 23 -11.81 -14.73 1.99
N ARG A 24 -11.05 -14.50 3.07
CA ARG A 24 -11.37 -13.63 4.20
C ARG A 24 -10.35 -12.50 4.30
N MET A 25 -10.82 -11.30 4.61
CA MET A 25 -9.95 -10.19 4.98
C MET A 25 -9.37 -10.48 6.37
N LEU A 26 -8.05 -10.57 6.48
CA LEU A 26 -7.39 -10.76 7.77
C LEU A 26 -7.17 -9.43 8.47
N ARG A 27 -6.58 -8.48 7.74
CA ARG A 27 -6.18 -7.18 8.24
C ARG A 27 -6.23 -6.17 7.12
N ASP A 28 -6.51 -4.93 7.47
CA ASP A 28 -6.40 -3.81 6.58
C ASP A 28 -5.72 -2.65 7.32
N THR A 29 -5.02 -1.81 6.56
CA THR A 29 -4.43 -0.58 7.07
C THR A 29 -4.63 0.52 6.05
N THR A 30 -4.78 1.74 6.55
CA THR A 30 -4.86 2.93 5.70
C THR A 30 -3.66 3.81 6.02
N ILE A 31 -2.86 4.08 5.00
CA ILE A 31 -1.74 5.02 5.10
C ILE A 31 -2.15 6.33 4.44
N CYS A 32 -1.92 7.42 5.18
CA CYS A 32 -2.16 8.78 4.72
C CYS A 32 -0.80 9.42 4.45
N ASP A 33 -0.60 9.90 3.23
CA ASP A 33 0.60 10.63 2.83
C ASP A 33 0.21 12.02 2.33
N ASP A 34 0.85 13.05 2.88
CA ASP A 34 0.63 14.46 2.50
C ASP A 34 1.77 15.02 1.65
N SER A 35 2.74 14.19 1.25
CA SER A 35 3.91 14.67 0.50
C SER A 35 3.51 15.17 -0.88
N ASP A 36 4.07 16.30 -1.32
CA ASP A 36 3.86 16.87 -2.67
C ASP A 36 4.74 16.15 -3.72
N GLU A 37 4.71 14.82 -3.69
CA GLU A 37 5.50 13.97 -4.59
C GLU A 37 4.64 13.31 -5.67
N THR A 38 5.29 12.72 -6.68
CA THR A 38 4.58 11.99 -7.74
C THR A 38 3.73 10.86 -7.17
N ARG A 39 2.62 10.52 -7.83
CA ARG A 39 1.73 9.42 -7.41
C ARG A 39 2.47 8.13 -7.07
N THR A 40 3.48 7.76 -7.86
CA THR A 40 4.29 6.56 -7.62
C THR A 40 5.12 6.65 -6.33
N HIS A 41 5.67 7.81 -6.00
CA HIS A 41 6.42 8.01 -4.76
C HIS A 41 5.52 7.86 -3.53
N LYS A 42 4.33 8.49 -3.53
CA LYS A 42 3.36 8.34 -2.43
C LYS A 42 2.93 6.89 -2.21
N VAL A 43 2.67 6.17 -3.31
CA VAL A 43 2.32 4.74 -3.26
C VAL A 43 3.46 3.92 -2.70
N PHE A 44 4.70 4.21 -3.09
CA PHE A 44 5.87 3.49 -2.60
C PHE A 44 6.06 3.71 -1.10
N HIS A 45 5.96 4.95 -0.63
CA HIS A 45 5.99 5.29 0.79
C HIS A 45 4.89 4.58 1.59
N ALA A 46 3.65 4.67 1.12
CA ALA A 46 2.53 3.99 1.76
C ALA A 46 2.71 2.46 1.77
N LEU A 47 3.20 1.87 0.67
CA LEU A 47 3.48 0.45 0.59
C LEU A 47 4.61 0.04 1.54
N GLU A 48 5.65 0.84 1.70
CA GLU A 48 6.72 0.58 2.68
C GLU A 48 6.18 0.55 4.11
N GLU A 49 5.34 1.51 4.47
CA GLU A 49 4.68 1.54 5.79
C GLU A 49 3.79 0.31 5.99
N VAL A 50 3.04 -0.11 4.97
CA VAL A 50 2.25 -1.35 5.02
C VAL A 50 3.18 -2.55 5.25
N CYS A 51 4.28 -2.66 4.50
CA CYS A 51 5.24 -3.76 4.69
C CYS A 51 5.82 -3.76 6.10
N TYR A 52 6.11 -2.57 6.65
CA TYR A 52 6.59 -2.43 8.02
C TYR A 52 5.55 -2.84 9.07
N VAL A 53 4.29 -2.40 8.93
CA VAL A 53 3.20 -2.71 9.87
C VAL A 53 2.82 -4.19 9.83
N PHE A 54 2.86 -4.80 8.65
CA PHE A 54 2.49 -6.20 8.47
C PHE A 54 3.65 -7.16 8.73
N ASP A 55 4.87 -6.63 8.94
CA ASP A 55 6.10 -7.42 9.08
C ASP A 55 6.37 -8.29 7.84
N LEU A 56 6.25 -7.66 6.66
CA LEU A 56 6.37 -8.32 5.35
C LEU A 56 7.52 -7.74 4.55
N GLY A 57 8.13 -8.57 3.70
CA GLY A 57 9.05 -8.11 2.68
C GLY A 57 8.37 -7.22 1.63
N LYS A 58 9.13 -6.31 1.01
CA LYS A 58 8.62 -5.45 -0.07
C LYS A 58 8.19 -6.30 -1.26
N PRO A 59 6.93 -6.21 -1.73
CA PRO A 59 6.52 -6.95 -2.90
C PRO A 59 7.16 -6.38 -4.18
N ILE A 60 7.35 -7.26 -5.15
CA ILE A 60 7.85 -6.93 -6.49
C ILE A 60 6.69 -6.33 -7.30
N TRP A 61 6.98 -5.21 -7.96
CA TRP A 61 6.07 -4.63 -8.94
C TRP A 61 6.18 -5.37 -10.27
N LEU A 62 5.23 -6.26 -10.52
CA LEU A 62 5.10 -6.92 -11.82
C LEU A 62 4.41 -6.00 -12.83
N GLU A 63 4.60 -6.26 -14.12
CA GLU A 63 3.98 -5.48 -15.21
C GLU A 63 2.45 -5.44 -15.09
N HIS A 64 1.83 -6.54 -14.64
CA HIS A 64 0.39 -6.60 -14.39
C HIS A 64 -0.05 -5.61 -13.31
N ASN A 65 0.70 -5.52 -12.21
CA ASN A 65 0.41 -4.63 -11.10
C ASN A 65 0.51 -3.17 -11.55
N ILE A 66 1.49 -2.85 -12.39
CA ILE A 66 1.68 -1.53 -12.97
C ILE A 66 0.52 -1.17 -13.92
N ASP A 67 0.07 -2.11 -14.76
CA ASP A 67 -1.07 -1.90 -15.67
C ASP A 67 -2.40 -1.72 -14.90
N GLU A 68 -2.68 -2.57 -13.91
CA GLU A 68 -3.85 -2.42 -13.02
C GLU A 68 -3.82 -1.09 -12.27
N PHE A 69 -2.65 -0.73 -11.73
CA PHE A 69 -2.48 0.50 -10.97
C PHE A 69 -2.69 1.74 -11.85
N LYS A 70 -2.21 1.71 -13.10
CA LYS A 70 -2.46 2.79 -14.06
C LYS A 70 -3.94 2.95 -14.41
N ARG A 71 -4.70 1.86 -14.48
CA ARG A 71 -6.11 1.87 -14.91
C ARG A 71 -7.10 2.14 -13.78
N HIS A 72 -6.82 1.64 -12.58
CA HIS A 72 -7.78 1.57 -11.48
C HIS A 72 -7.25 2.11 -10.16
N ALA A 73 -6.01 2.62 -10.13
CA ALA A 73 -5.32 3.03 -8.90
C ALA A 73 -5.31 1.93 -7.82
N LYS A 74 -5.37 0.66 -8.25
CA LYS A 74 -5.33 -0.52 -7.39
C LYS A 74 -4.27 -1.50 -7.91
N ALA A 75 -3.59 -2.19 -7.00
CA ALA A 75 -2.65 -3.24 -7.34
C ALA A 75 -2.81 -4.42 -6.38
N ARG A 76 -2.62 -5.63 -6.89
CA ARG A 76 -2.73 -6.87 -6.12
C ARG A 76 -1.41 -7.60 -6.14
N PHE A 77 -0.85 -7.84 -4.98
CA PHE A 77 0.40 -8.57 -4.80
C PHE A 77 0.08 -9.96 -4.24
N TYR A 78 0.23 -10.97 -5.08
CA TYR A 78 0.08 -12.37 -4.68
C TYR A 78 1.39 -12.90 -4.09
N GLN A 79 1.38 -14.13 -3.56
CA GLN A 79 2.59 -14.79 -3.06
C GLN A 79 3.75 -14.79 -4.06
N ASP A 80 3.48 -14.96 -5.36
CA ASP A 80 4.49 -14.87 -6.42
C ASP A 80 5.17 -13.50 -6.53
N SER A 81 4.54 -12.43 -6.03
CA SER A 81 5.13 -11.10 -5.97
C SER A 81 6.07 -10.92 -4.77
N PHE A 82 6.03 -11.80 -3.77
CA PHE A 82 6.90 -11.73 -2.61
C PHE A 82 8.06 -12.72 -2.74
N ILE A 83 9.26 -12.26 -2.39
CA ILE A 83 10.44 -13.11 -2.32
C ILE A 83 10.37 -14.05 -1.11
N GLU A 84 9.70 -13.58 -0.05
CA GLU A 84 9.52 -14.31 1.20
C GLU A 84 8.17 -15.05 1.23
N GLN A 85 8.10 -16.16 1.95
CA GLN A 85 6.85 -16.89 2.12
C GLN A 85 5.92 -16.11 3.05
N ILE A 86 4.85 -15.60 2.46
CA ILE A 86 3.78 -14.91 3.17
C ILE A 86 2.68 -15.88 3.60
N ASN A 87 2.03 -15.59 4.73
CA ASN A 87 0.97 -16.45 5.28
C ASN A 87 -0.44 -16.14 4.74
N PHE A 88 -0.56 -15.28 3.72
CA PHE A 88 -1.81 -14.82 3.12
C PHE A 88 -1.84 -15.10 1.61
N ASP A 89 -3.01 -15.01 0.98
CA ASP A 89 -3.19 -15.27 -0.46
C ASP A 89 -2.66 -14.10 -1.30
N PHE A 90 -3.12 -12.88 -0.99
CA PHE A 90 -2.68 -11.66 -1.65
C PHE A 90 -2.88 -10.41 -0.78
N LEU A 91 -2.02 -9.43 -0.99
CA LEU A 91 -2.14 -8.07 -0.48
C LEU A 91 -2.72 -7.19 -1.60
N GLU A 92 -3.90 -6.64 -1.38
CA GLU A 92 -4.49 -5.65 -2.27
C GLU A 92 -4.18 -4.25 -1.73
N ILE A 93 -3.60 -3.39 -2.56
CA ILE A 93 -3.49 -1.95 -2.31
C ILE A 93 -4.42 -1.18 -3.23
N GLN A 94 -5.04 -0.14 -2.71
CA GLN A 94 -5.95 0.71 -3.45
C GLN A 94 -5.80 2.16 -2.99
N VAL A 95 -5.56 3.07 -3.93
CA VAL A 95 -5.66 4.49 -3.67
C VAL A 95 -7.15 4.84 -3.59
N ILE A 96 -7.56 5.36 -2.45
CA ILE A 96 -8.94 5.78 -2.20
C ILE A 96 -9.09 7.30 -2.31
N GLU A 97 -8.01 8.06 -2.11
CA GLU A 97 -7.97 9.51 -2.34
C GLU A 97 -6.66 9.90 -3.04
N GLU A 98 -6.78 10.66 -4.13
CA GLU A 98 -5.70 11.33 -4.86
C GLU A 98 -6.17 12.77 -5.15
N ASP A 99 -5.37 13.80 -4.81
CA ASP A 99 -5.61 15.20 -5.20
C ASP A 99 -5.17 15.44 -6.66
#